data_AF-A0A2V7X3D6-F1
#
_entry.id   AF-A0A2V7X3D6-F1
#
_cell.length_a   1.000
_cell.length_b   1.000
_cell.length_c   1.000
_cell.angle_alpha   90.00
_cell.angle_beta   90.00
_cell.angle_gamma   90.00
#
_symmetry.space_group_name_H-M   'P 1'
#
loop_
_entity.id
_entity.type
_entity.pdbx_description
1 polymer ?
#
loop_
_entity_poly.entity_id
_entity_poly.type
_entity_poly.pdbx_seq_one_letter_code
_entity_poly.pdbx_strand_id
1 'polypeptide(L)'
;MKGNAPTLARGVLVMAAILGVTAAAVLADALRTGVPLSRLAAFDASEARNLINAFSRAGNQLVAVVFTTVSIAVPLTANMYSLKFLEFFLKDRVNSGMLLLAATVALNTILVQYATKDDFVPMLALNVHFALLSLAFILLFPYLYYLFRFLHPNTLLERLAGECTHHLALAARSPNDLAEHRRHVSESFEHIANIAVRSVDRLDRNTAIESVHMLETLAGRYQGVKPRLPAAWFEAEKELFLSFSSAAVDEANASRSWVEMKLLSQLRQTLGSAVTRMHDVTSAVVKALRRFALAATVRSDPRLREL
;
A
#
# COMPACT_ATOMS: atom_id res chain seq x y z
N MET A 1 9.66 7.43 -7.75
CA MET A 1 9.62 8.14 -6.44
C MET A 1 9.93 9.66 -6.44
N LYS A 2 10.30 10.36 -7.54
CA LYS A 2 10.78 11.77 -7.44
C LYS A 2 9.93 12.91 -8.06
N GLY A 3 8.76 12.65 -8.65
CA GLY A 3 8.01 13.69 -9.40
C GLY A 3 7.20 14.70 -8.58
N ASN A 4 6.44 14.26 -7.57
CA ASN A 4 5.33 15.07 -7.01
C ASN A 4 5.42 15.32 -5.49
N ALA A 5 6.48 14.85 -4.83
CA ALA A 5 6.78 15.26 -3.45
C ALA A 5 6.89 16.80 -3.26
N PRO A 6 7.50 17.58 -4.20
CA PRO A 6 7.64 19.02 -3.98
C PRO A 6 6.32 19.78 -4.09
N THR A 7 5.35 19.32 -4.88
CA THR A 7 4.05 20.01 -5.01
C THR A 7 3.19 19.83 -3.76
N LEU A 8 3.23 18.66 -3.14
CA LEU A 8 2.51 18.41 -1.89
C LEU A 8 3.16 19.11 -0.69
N ALA A 9 4.49 19.08 -0.60
CA ALA A 9 5.22 19.83 0.42
C ALA A 9 4.90 21.33 0.33
N ARG A 10 4.80 21.89 -0.90
CA ARG A 10 4.34 23.27 -1.11
C ARG A 10 2.92 23.49 -0.61
N GLY A 11 1.98 22.58 -0.87
CA GLY A 11 0.60 22.69 -0.39
C GLY A 11 0.51 22.74 1.14
N VAL A 12 1.24 21.85 1.83
CA VAL A 12 1.31 21.84 3.31
C VAL A 12 1.93 23.14 3.83
N LEU A 13 3.02 23.62 3.20
CA LEU A 13 3.66 24.87 3.56
C LEU A 13 2.74 26.08 3.35
N VAL A 14 1.95 26.10 2.28
CA VAL A 14 0.94 27.15 2.04
C VAL A 14 -0.14 27.12 3.14
N MET A 15 -0.66 25.94 3.49
CA MET A 15 -1.62 25.83 4.60
C MET A 15 -1.04 26.29 5.93
N ALA A 16 0.18 25.86 6.26
CA ALA A 16 0.88 26.29 7.47
C ALA A 16 1.13 27.81 7.46
N ALA A 17 1.47 28.38 6.29
CA ALA A 17 1.66 29.82 6.12
C ALA A 17 0.33 30.59 6.30
N ILE A 18 -0.78 30.10 5.74
CA ILE A 18 -2.11 30.70 5.94
C ILE A 18 -2.49 30.70 7.43
N LEU A 19 -2.31 29.55 8.11
CA LEU A 19 -2.55 29.46 9.55
C LEU A 19 -1.63 30.41 10.34
N GLY A 20 -0.36 30.51 9.94
CA GLY A 20 0.61 31.44 10.53
C GLY A 20 0.22 32.91 10.34
N VAL A 21 -0.27 33.28 9.15
CA VAL A 21 -0.77 34.63 8.86
C VAL A 21 -2.00 34.94 9.70
N THR A 22 -2.95 34.00 9.82
CA THR A 22 -4.12 34.18 10.68
C THR A 22 -3.73 34.35 12.15
N ALA A 23 -2.78 33.54 12.64
CA ALA A 23 -2.28 33.65 14.01
C ALA A 23 -1.56 35.00 14.24
N ALA A 24 -0.75 35.46 13.28
CA ALA A 24 -0.07 36.75 13.33
C ALA A 24 -1.05 37.93 13.28
N ALA A 25 -2.12 37.83 12.47
CA ALA A 25 -3.18 38.83 12.42
C ALA A 25 -3.91 38.95 13.76
N VAL A 26 -4.27 37.82 14.38
CA VAL A 26 -4.90 37.78 15.71
C VAL A 26 -3.98 38.39 16.77
N LEU A 27 -2.68 38.10 16.71
CA LEU A 27 -1.69 38.70 17.62
C LEU A 27 -1.56 40.22 17.42
N ALA A 28 -1.53 40.68 16.17
CA ALA A 28 -1.47 42.10 15.84
C ALA A 28 -2.72 42.85 16.32
N ASP A 29 -3.91 42.27 16.16
CA ASP A 29 -5.16 42.83 16.65
C ASP A 29 -5.19 42.89 18.18
N ALA A 30 -4.71 41.87 18.87
CA ALA A 30 -4.60 41.85 20.33
C ALA A 30 -3.65 42.95 20.85
N LEU A 31 -2.49 43.12 20.20
CA LEU A 31 -1.54 44.18 20.53
C LEU A 31 -2.12 45.57 20.26
N ARG A 32 -2.83 45.76 19.14
CA ARG A 32 -3.45 47.03 18.76
C ARG A 32 -4.59 47.44 19.69
N THR A 33 -5.37 46.47 20.16
CA THR A 33 -6.53 46.70 21.05
C THR A 33 -6.16 46.74 22.53
N GLY A 34 -4.90 46.43 22.87
CA GLY A 34 -4.42 46.41 24.26
C GLY A 34 -5.01 45.25 25.08
N VAL A 35 -5.57 44.23 24.42
CA VAL A 35 -6.11 43.05 25.10
C VAL A 35 -4.94 42.22 25.65
N PRO A 36 -4.93 41.89 26.95
CA PRO A 36 -3.85 41.08 27.51
C PRO A 36 -3.83 39.70 26.85
N LEU A 37 -2.64 39.25 26.41
CA LEU A 37 -2.43 37.95 25.77
C LEU A 37 -2.98 36.76 26.58
N SER A 38 -3.04 36.89 27.90
CA SER A 38 -3.64 35.89 28.80
C SER A 38 -5.15 35.71 28.59
N ARG A 39 -5.87 36.72 28.10
CA ARG A 39 -7.29 36.62 27.74
C ARG A 39 -7.54 35.88 26.43
N LEU A 40 -6.58 35.86 25.49
CA LEU A 40 -6.70 35.05 24.27
C LEU A 40 -6.69 33.54 24.56
N ALA A 41 -6.07 33.16 25.67
CA ALA A 41 -6.00 31.79 26.15
C ALA A 41 -6.95 31.53 27.32
N ALA A 42 -7.85 32.46 27.66
CA ALA A 42 -8.83 32.29 28.74
C ALA A 42 -10.24 32.32 28.14
N PHE A 43 -10.96 31.20 28.24
CA PHE A 43 -12.33 31.06 27.75
C PHE A 43 -13.29 30.94 28.92
N ASP A 44 -14.47 31.56 28.82
CA ASP A 44 -15.57 31.23 29.73
C ASP A 44 -16.19 29.85 29.37
N ALA A 45 -17.04 29.30 30.25
CA ALA A 45 -17.65 27.99 30.03
C ALA A 45 -18.57 27.95 28.78
N SER A 46 -19.22 29.06 28.44
CA SER A 46 -20.08 29.19 27.26
C SER A 46 -19.28 29.27 25.96
N GLU A 47 -18.20 30.05 25.94
CA GLU A 47 -17.24 30.19 24.85
C GLU A 47 -16.53 28.85 24.60
N ALA A 48 -16.07 28.18 25.65
CA ALA A 48 -15.46 26.87 25.57
C ALA A 48 -16.42 25.83 24.97
N ARG A 49 -17.69 25.80 25.43
CA ARG A 49 -18.73 24.92 24.85
C ARG A 49 -18.98 25.23 23.37
N ASN A 50 -19.07 26.50 23.00
CA ASN A 50 -19.25 26.92 21.61
C ASN A 50 -18.08 26.47 20.73
N LEU A 51 -16.85 26.64 21.23
CA LEU A 51 -15.63 26.24 20.54
C LEU A 51 -15.53 24.72 20.40
N ILE A 52 -15.81 23.96 21.47
CA ILE A 52 -15.86 22.49 21.45
C ILE A 52 -16.90 22.00 20.43
N ASN A 53 -18.08 22.64 20.37
CA ASN A 53 -19.10 22.30 19.38
C ASN A 53 -18.62 22.57 17.95
N ALA A 54 -17.88 23.65 17.71
CA ALA A 54 -17.28 23.94 16.42
C ALA A 54 -16.21 22.92 16.04
N PHE A 55 -15.34 22.55 16.99
CA PHE A 55 -14.32 21.52 16.82
C PHE A 55 -14.92 20.15 16.54
N SER A 56 -15.99 19.78 17.26
CA SER A 56 -16.74 18.54 17.03
C SER A 56 -17.30 18.46 15.61
N ARG A 57 -17.92 19.54 15.12
CA ARG A 57 -18.40 19.61 13.73
C ARG A 57 -17.27 19.45 12.71
N ALA A 58 -16.17 20.19 12.90
CA ALA A 58 -15.02 20.12 12.01
C ALA A 58 -14.35 18.73 12.02
N GLY A 59 -14.20 18.12 13.20
CA GLY A 59 -13.68 16.77 13.37
C GLY A 59 -14.57 15.71 12.72
N ASN A 60 -15.89 15.80 12.88
CA ASN A 60 -16.84 14.90 12.23
C ASN A 60 -16.77 15.01 10.70
N GLN A 61 -16.63 16.22 10.16
CA GLN A 61 -16.47 16.43 8.73
C GLN A 61 -15.14 15.85 8.20
N LEU A 62 -14.06 16.01 8.96
CA LEU A 62 -12.76 15.41 8.63
C LEU A 62 -12.85 13.88 8.56
N VAL A 63 -13.43 13.25 9.59
CA VAL A 63 -13.65 11.81 9.65
C VAL A 63 -14.51 11.36 8.47
N ALA A 64 -15.62 12.06 8.20
CA ALA A 64 -16.50 11.74 7.08
C ALA A 64 -15.78 11.76 5.73
N VAL A 65 -14.94 12.77 5.46
CA VAL A 65 -14.16 12.86 4.22
C VAL A 65 -13.19 11.69 4.08
N VAL A 66 -12.46 11.36 5.15
CA VAL A 66 -11.49 10.24 5.16
C VAL A 66 -12.22 8.91 4.93
N PHE A 67 -13.26 8.62 5.72
CA PHE A 67 -14.01 7.38 5.61
C PHE A 67 -14.68 7.24 4.25
N THR A 68 -15.30 8.29 3.73
CA THR A 68 -15.95 8.25 2.41
C THR A 68 -14.94 7.96 1.31
N THR A 69 -13.78 8.64 1.34
CA THR A 69 -12.74 8.42 0.33
C THR A 69 -12.20 7.01 0.40
N VAL A 70 -11.86 6.51 1.59
CA VAL A 70 -11.35 5.14 1.78
C VAL A 70 -12.40 4.09 1.39
N SER A 71 -13.66 4.28 1.81
CA SER A 71 -14.77 3.35 1.55
C SER A 71 -15.11 3.23 0.06
N ILE A 72 -14.87 4.28 -0.73
CA ILE A 72 -15.06 4.23 -2.18
C ILE A 72 -13.79 3.68 -2.84
N ALA A 73 -12.64 4.26 -2.54
CA ALA A 73 -11.44 4.08 -3.33
C ALA A 73 -10.77 2.71 -3.10
N VAL A 74 -10.76 2.20 -1.87
CA VAL A 74 -10.14 0.89 -1.54
C VAL A 74 -10.93 -0.27 -2.15
N PRO A 75 -12.26 -0.39 -1.96
CA PRO A 75 -13.02 -1.50 -2.56
C PRO A 75 -13.03 -1.45 -4.08
N LEU A 76 -13.12 -0.25 -4.67
CA LEU A 76 -13.05 -0.09 -6.12
C LEU A 76 -11.74 -0.63 -6.67
N THR A 77 -10.61 -0.27 -6.04
CA THR A 77 -9.28 -0.74 -6.44
C THR A 77 -9.08 -2.23 -6.19
N ALA A 78 -9.56 -2.75 -5.06
CA ALA A 78 -9.48 -4.17 -4.72
C ALA A 78 -10.28 -5.05 -5.71
N ASN A 79 -11.46 -4.59 -6.10
CA ASN A 79 -12.26 -5.24 -7.14
C ASN A 79 -11.66 -5.06 -8.54
N MET A 80 -10.90 -3.98 -8.75
CA MET A 80 -10.23 -3.72 -10.02
C MET A 80 -9.07 -4.70 -10.25
N TYR A 81 -8.19 -4.84 -9.26
CA TYR A 81 -6.92 -5.54 -9.42
C TYR A 81 -6.79 -6.78 -8.53
N SER A 82 -6.94 -6.67 -7.20
CA SER A 82 -6.81 -7.83 -6.30
C SER A 82 -7.34 -7.55 -4.90
N LEU A 83 -8.00 -8.55 -4.27
CA LEU A 83 -8.40 -8.48 -2.86
C LEU A 83 -7.22 -8.40 -1.89
N LYS A 84 -6.02 -8.85 -2.32
CA LYS A 84 -4.77 -8.72 -1.55
C LYS A 84 -4.46 -7.26 -1.21
N PHE A 85 -4.97 -6.33 -2.03
CA PHE A 85 -4.87 -4.90 -1.78
C PHE A 85 -5.47 -4.48 -0.43
N LEU A 86 -6.61 -5.07 -0.04
CA LEU A 86 -7.26 -4.76 1.24
C LEU A 86 -6.38 -5.17 2.42
N GLU A 87 -5.72 -6.32 2.32
CA GLU A 87 -4.79 -6.79 3.35
C GLU A 87 -3.60 -5.82 3.50
N PHE A 88 -3.04 -5.35 2.39
CA PHE A 88 -1.99 -4.33 2.43
C PHE A 88 -2.48 -3.01 3.01
N PHE A 89 -3.71 -2.61 2.70
CA PHE A 89 -4.29 -1.39 3.24
C PHE A 89 -4.35 -1.45 4.78
N LEU A 90 -4.82 -2.57 5.33
CA LEU A 90 -4.99 -2.77 6.77
C LEU A 90 -3.65 -2.90 7.51
N LYS A 91 -2.63 -3.52 6.91
CA LYS A 91 -1.29 -3.66 7.50
C LYS A 91 -0.42 -2.41 7.38
N ASP A 92 -0.85 -1.42 6.59
CA ASP A 92 -0.05 -0.24 6.31
C ASP A 92 -0.04 0.75 7.47
N ARG A 93 1.16 1.03 8.00
CA ARG A 93 1.35 1.88 9.18
C ARG A 93 0.80 3.29 9.02
N VAL A 94 0.82 3.86 7.81
CA VAL A 94 0.30 5.22 7.56
C VAL A 94 -1.22 5.22 7.62
N ASN A 95 -1.87 4.22 7.01
CA ASN A 95 -3.33 4.07 7.09
C ASN A 95 -3.78 3.84 8.53
N SER A 96 -3.17 2.88 9.24
CA SER A 96 -3.50 2.61 10.64
C SER A 96 -3.25 3.84 11.52
N GLY A 97 -2.15 4.56 11.29
CA GLY A 97 -1.82 5.78 12.02
C GLY A 97 -2.83 6.91 11.82
N MET A 98 -3.29 7.14 10.58
CA MET A 98 -4.31 8.15 10.28
C MET A 98 -5.66 7.79 10.90
N LEU A 99 -6.07 6.52 10.81
CA LEU A 99 -7.31 6.05 11.43
C LEU A 99 -7.25 6.17 12.96
N LEU A 100 -6.12 5.81 13.57
CA LEU A 100 -5.90 5.98 15.00
C LEU A 100 -5.96 7.46 15.39
N LEU A 101 -5.28 8.35 14.65
CA LEU A 101 -5.32 9.79 14.90
C LEU A 101 -6.77 10.32 14.84
N ALA A 102 -7.52 9.95 13.81
CA ALA A 102 -8.92 10.36 13.65
C ALA A 102 -9.79 9.87 14.83
N ALA A 103 -9.62 8.61 15.25
CA ALA A 103 -10.32 8.06 16.41
C ALA A 103 -9.90 8.75 17.72
N THR A 104 -8.61 9.07 17.90
CA THR A 104 -8.09 9.80 19.06
C THR A 104 -8.65 11.22 19.13
N VAL A 105 -8.72 11.94 18.00
CA VAL A 105 -9.34 13.28 17.94
C VAL A 105 -10.80 13.21 18.36
N ALA A 106 -11.57 12.26 17.81
CA ALA A 106 -12.99 12.08 18.15
C ALA A 106 -13.20 11.74 19.63
N LEU A 107 -12.41 10.79 20.17
CA LEU A 107 -12.47 10.43 21.58
C LEU A 107 -12.08 11.61 22.49
N ASN A 108 -11.06 12.37 22.11
CA ASN A 108 -10.63 13.54 22.85
C ASN A 108 -11.72 14.63 22.87
N THR A 109 -12.47 14.85 21.78
CA THR A 109 -13.65 15.74 21.78
C THR A 109 -14.64 15.35 22.88
N ILE A 110 -14.98 14.06 22.98
CA ILE A 110 -15.95 13.55 23.95
C ILE A 110 -15.43 13.79 25.38
N LEU A 111 -14.14 13.51 25.63
CA LEU A 111 -13.52 13.70 26.94
C LEU A 111 -13.49 15.17 27.36
N VAL A 112 -13.10 16.09 26.47
CA VAL A 112 -13.08 17.53 26.74
C VAL A 112 -14.50 18.06 26.99
N GLN A 113 -15.47 17.61 26.20
CA GLN A 113 -16.87 17.97 26.38
C GLN A 113 -17.43 17.48 27.71
N TYR A 114 -17.13 16.24 28.10
CA TYR A 114 -17.54 15.66 29.38
C TYR A 114 -16.94 16.39 30.59
N ALA A 115 -15.66 16.76 30.49
CA ALA A 115 -14.92 17.43 31.56
C ALA A 115 -15.29 18.91 31.74
N THR A 116 -15.90 19.55 30.72
CA THR A 116 -16.31 20.96 30.79
C THR A 116 -17.58 21.11 31.63
N LYS A 117 -17.51 21.87 32.72
CA LYS A 117 -18.61 22.23 33.63
C LYS A 117 -18.79 23.75 33.67
N ASP A 118 -19.88 24.23 34.27
CA ASP A 118 -20.12 25.68 34.37
C ASP A 118 -19.01 26.41 35.16
N ASP A 119 -18.45 25.76 36.19
CA ASP A 119 -17.40 26.34 37.04
C ASP A 119 -15.97 25.91 36.65
N PHE A 120 -15.82 24.98 35.70
CA PHE A 120 -14.52 24.41 35.35
C PHE A 120 -14.36 24.16 33.84
N VAL A 121 -13.39 24.86 33.25
CA VAL A 121 -12.99 24.67 31.84
C VAL A 121 -11.60 24.01 31.80
N PRO A 122 -11.46 22.79 31.22
CA PRO A 122 -10.19 22.09 31.15
C PRO A 122 -9.31 22.68 30.02
N MET A 123 -8.71 23.84 30.26
CA MET A 123 -8.00 24.64 29.25
C MET A 123 -6.85 23.89 28.57
N LEU A 124 -6.09 23.10 29.34
CA LEU A 124 -5.01 22.27 28.77
C LEU A 124 -5.59 21.24 27.79
N ALA A 125 -6.69 20.58 28.16
CA ALA A 125 -7.31 19.57 27.31
C ALA A 125 -7.93 20.20 26.05
N LEU A 126 -8.51 21.39 26.16
CA LEU A 126 -9.03 22.16 25.03
C LEU A 126 -7.92 22.57 24.04
N ASN A 127 -6.78 23.04 24.55
CA ASN A 127 -5.62 23.39 23.71
C ASN A 127 -4.99 22.16 23.05
N VAL A 128 -4.88 21.04 23.77
CA VAL A 128 -4.44 19.75 23.21
C VAL A 128 -5.40 19.30 22.11
N HIS A 129 -6.71 19.43 22.33
CA HIS A 129 -7.71 19.10 21.33
C HIS A 129 -7.55 19.95 20.06
N PHE A 130 -7.41 21.26 20.21
CA PHE A 130 -7.19 22.18 19.10
C PHE A 130 -5.92 21.83 18.30
N ALA A 131 -4.83 21.50 19.00
CA ALA A 131 -3.58 21.07 18.37
C ALA A 131 -3.75 19.76 17.59
N LEU A 132 -4.42 18.75 18.18
CA LEU A 132 -4.70 17.47 17.52
C LEU A 132 -5.59 17.63 16.30
N LEU A 133 -6.64 18.44 16.39
CA LEU A 133 -7.54 18.72 15.28
C LEU A 133 -6.81 19.44 14.13
N SER A 134 -6.02 20.46 14.47
CA SER A 134 -5.20 21.20 13.50
C SER A 134 -4.20 20.28 12.81
N LEU A 135 -3.52 19.41 13.56
CA LEU A 135 -2.62 18.40 13.01
C LEU A 135 -3.35 17.46 12.05
N ALA A 136 -4.54 16.99 12.40
CA ALA A 136 -5.32 16.08 11.57
C ALA A 136 -5.76 16.74 10.25
N PHE A 137 -6.12 18.03 10.26
CA PHE A 137 -6.38 18.80 9.05
C PHE A 137 -5.14 19.02 8.19
N ILE A 138 -3.99 19.33 8.80
CA ILE A 138 -2.72 19.48 8.08
C ILE A 138 -2.32 18.16 7.40
N LEU A 139 -2.55 17.02 8.08
CA LEU A 139 -2.24 15.69 7.56
C LEU A 139 -3.26 15.16 6.56
N LEU A 140 -4.46 15.76 6.44
CA LEU A 140 -5.51 15.30 5.55
C LEU A 140 -5.05 15.21 4.09
N PHE A 141 -4.57 16.30 3.51
CA PHE A 141 -4.15 16.32 2.11
C PHE A 141 -2.91 15.44 1.83
N PRO A 142 -1.86 15.44 2.68
CA PRO A 142 -0.80 14.44 2.62
C PRO A 142 -1.32 13.01 2.62
N TYR A 143 -2.29 12.72 3.47
CA TYR A 143 -2.89 11.39 3.56
C TYR A 143 -3.70 11.02 2.32
N LEU A 144 -4.54 11.92 1.79
CA LEU A 144 -5.31 11.65 0.58
C LEU A 144 -4.40 11.40 -0.63
N TYR A 145 -3.34 12.18 -0.78
CA TYR A 145 -2.34 11.94 -1.82
C TYR A 145 -1.63 10.61 -1.62
N TYR A 146 -1.23 10.31 -0.38
CA TYR A 146 -0.65 9.02 -0.02
C TYR A 146 -1.59 7.88 -0.40
N LEU A 147 -2.88 8.00 -0.05
CA LEU A 147 -3.92 7.03 -0.36
C LEU A 147 -4.04 6.81 -1.86
N PHE A 148 -4.20 7.86 -2.68
CA PHE A 148 -4.30 7.69 -4.13
C PHE A 148 -3.06 7.04 -4.75
N ARG A 149 -1.87 7.38 -4.26
CA ARG A 149 -0.63 6.72 -4.69
C ARG A 149 -0.57 5.27 -4.22
N PHE A 150 -1.03 4.99 -3.02
CA PHE A 150 -1.13 3.66 -2.45
C PHE A 150 -2.06 2.76 -3.28
N LEU A 151 -3.17 3.31 -3.79
CA LEU A 151 -4.13 2.66 -4.69
C LEU A 151 -3.59 2.37 -6.09
N HIS A 152 -2.47 2.97 -6.49
CA HIS A 152 -1.91 2.73 -7.81
C HIS A 152 -1.46 1.27 -7.96
N PRO A 153 -1.79 0.57 -9.07
CA PRO A 153 -1.46 -0.84 -9.24
C PRO A 153 0.04 -1.14 -9.18
N ASN A 154 0.88 -0.22 -9.68
CA ASN A 154 2.34 -0.38 -9.54
C ASN A 154 2.81 -0.50 -8.08
N THR A 155 2.16 0.23 -7.15
CA THR A 155 2.48 0.11 -5.71
C THR A 155 2.17 -1.31 -5.21
N LEU A 156 1.07 -1.90 -5.69
CA LEU A 156 0.70 -3.27 -5.36
C LEU A 156 1.71 -4.28 -5.93
N LEU A 157 2.11 -4.11 -7.20
CA LEU A 157 3.12 -4.95 -7.86
C LEU A 157 4.48 -4.89 -7.14
N GLU A 158 4.93 -3.69 -6.79
CA GLU A 158 6.19 -3.48 -6.06
C GLU A 158 6.16 -4.14 -4.68
N ARG A 159 5.04 -4.04 -3.96
CA ARG A 159 4.87 -4.69 -2.64
C ARG A 159 4.90 -6.21 -2.76
N LEU A 160 4.15 -6.79 -3.70
CA LEU A 160 4.15 -8.24 -3.95
C LEU A 160 5.55 -8.75 -4.34
N ALA A 161 6.25 -8.03 -5.21
CA ALA A 161 7.60 -8.38 -5.59
C ALA A 161 8.59 -8.26 -4.42
N GLY A 162 8.39 -7.27 -3.55
CA GLY A 162 9.12 -7.10 -2.29
C GLY A 162 8.93 -8.29 -1.35
N GLU A 163 7.68 -8.71 -1.11
CA GLU A 163 7.35 -9.89 -0.30
C GLU A 163 7.98 -11.17 -0.87
N CYS A 164 7.82 -11.42 -2.18
CA CYS A 164 8.44 -12.56 -2.85
C CYS A 164 9.96 -12.57 -2.66
N THR A 165 10.61 -11.43 -2.89
CA THR A 165 12.07 -11.30 -2.73
C THR A 165 12.50 -11.50 -1.27
N HIS A 166 11.70 -11.01 -0.33
CA HIS A 166 11.95 -11.19 1.10
C HIS A 166 11.88 -12.67 1.50
N HIS A 167 10.83 -13.39 1.11
CA HIS A 167 10.68 -14.82 1.40
C HIS A 167 11.74 -15.68 0.70
N LEU A 168 12.15 -15.34 -0.52
CA LEU A 168 13.30 -15.99 -1.17
C LEU A 168 14.60 -15.78 -0.39
N ALA A 169 14.83 -14.56 0.12
CA ALA A 169 16.01 -14.26 0.92
C ALA A 169 16.00 -14.96 2.28
N LEU A 170 14.82 -15.10 2.91
CA LEU A 170 14.65 -15.86 4.14
C LEU A 170 14.89 -17.36 3.91
N ALA A 171 14.30 -17.95 2.88
CA ALA A 171 14.50 -19.35 2.53
C ALA A 171 15.97 -19.71 2.25
N ALA A 172 16.76 -18.77 1.73
CA ALA A 172 18.19 -18.96 1.50
C ALA A 172 19.05 -18.80 2.77
N ARG A 173 18.53 -18.21 3.85
CA ARG A 173 19.26 -17.93 5.10
C ARG A 173 18.83 -18.83 6.26
N SER A 174 17.55 -19.15 6.33
CA SER A 174 16.91 -19.90 7.39
C SER A 174 16.13 -21.06 6.78
N PRO A 175 16.59 -22.32 6.95
CA PRO A 175 15.88 -23.51 6.49
C PRO A 175 14.61 -23.83 7.30
N ASN A 176 14.27 -23.02 8.30
CA ASN A 176 13.01 -23.17 9.03
C ASN A 176 11.85 -22.65 8.16
N ASP A 177 10.69 -23.29 8.28
CA ASP A 177 9.43 -22.86 7.65
C ASP A 177 9.49 -22.69 6.13
N LEU A 178 10.32 -23.50 5.44
CA LEU A 178 10.47 -23.46 3.99
C LEU A 178 9.15 -23.65 3.24
N ALA A 179 8.24 -24.49 3.76
CA ALA A 179 6.90 -24.68 3.21
C ALA A 179 6.09 -23.37 3.17
N GLU A 180 6.16 -22.57 4.25
CA GLU A 180 5.50 -21.27 4.30
C GLU A 180 6.14 -20.29 3.32
N HIS A 181 7.48 -20.28 3.23
CA HIS A 181 8.18 -19.45 2.26
C HIS A 181 7.88 -19.84 0.80
N ARG A 182 7.77 -21.14 0.48
CA ARG A 182 7.33 -21.62 -0.84
C ARG A 182 5.93 -21.13 -1.17
N ARG A 183 4.99 -21.25 -0.22
CA ARG A 183 3.61 -20.78 -0.37
C ARG A 183 3.58 -19.29 -0.68
N HIS A 184 4.28 -18.45 0.09
CA HIS A 184 4.32 -17.01 -0.16
C HIS A 184 4.93 -16.63 -1.51
N VAL A 185 5.99 -17.32 -1.95
CA VAL A 185 6.58 -17.10 -3.27
C VAL A 185 5.60 -17.48 -4.38
N SER A 186 4.95 -18.65 -4.25
CA SER A 186 3.92 -19.11 -5.19
C SER A 186 2.75 -18.12 -5.30
N GLU A 187 2.17 -17.73 -4.16
CA GLU A 187 1.06 -16.77 -4.08
C GLU A 187 1.43 -15.41 -4.68
N SER A 188 2.68 -14.96 -4.50
CA SER A 188 3.13 -13.69 -5.07
C SER A 188 3.13 -13.72 -6.61
N PHE A 189 3.63 -14.81 -7.22
CA PHE A 189 3.57 -15.00 -8.67
C PHE A 189 2.13 -15.04 -9.18
N GLU A 190 1.25 -15.79 -8.50
CA GLU A 190 -0.17 -15.86 -8.86
C GLU A 190 -0.88 -14.52 -8.74
N HIS A 191 -0.64 -13.76 -7.67
CA HIS A 191 -1.25 -12.45 -7.49
C HIS A 191 -0.82 -11.47 -8.59
N ILE A 192 0.47 -11.44 -8.95
CA ILE A 192 0.97 -10.59 -10.04
C ILE A 192 0.36 -11.00 -11.38
N ALA A 193 0.29 -12.29 -11.68
CA ALA A 193 -0.31 -12.79 -12.92
C ALA A 193 -1.82 -12.49 -12.98
N ASN A 194 -2.53 -12.65 -11.87
CA ASN A 194 -3.95 -12.31 -11.77
C ASN A 194 -4.18 -10.80 -11.99
N ILE A 195 -3.30 -9.93 -11.50
CA ILE A 195 -3.34 -8.50 -11.80
C ILE A 195 -3.14 -8.27 -13.31
N ALA A 196 -2.20 -8.98 -13.94
CA ALA A 196 -2.00 -8.89 -15.39
C ALA A 196 -3.25 -9.28 -16.18
N VAL A 197 -3.85 -10.44 -15.85
CA VAL A 197 -5.07 -10.94 -16.50
C VAL A 197 -6.25 -9.98 -16.30
N ARG A 198 -6.49 -9.52 -15.07
CA ARG A 198 -7.57 -8.56 -14.79
C ARG A 198 -7.36 -7.22 -15.47
N SER A 199 -6.10 -6.79 -15.60
CA SER A 199 -5.75 -5.56 -16.33
C SER A 199 -6.04 -5.72 -17.82
N VAL A 200 -5.80 -6.91 -18.39
CA VAL A 200 -6.18 -7.23 -19.78
C VAL A 200 -7.69 -7.19 -19.96
N ASP A 201 -8.45 -7.82 -19.06
CA ASP A 201 -9.93 -7.80 -19.11
C ASP A 201 -10.50 -6.38 -19.01
N ARG A 202 -9.81 -5.48 -18.33
CA ARG A 202 -10.18 -4.07 -18.16
C ARG A 202 -9.56 -3.13 -19.17
N LEU A 203 -8.82 -3.63 -20.16
CA LEU A 203 -8.09 -2.85 -21.16
C LEU A 203 -7.06 -1.88 -20.58
N ASP A 204 -6.58 -2.13 -19.36
CA ASP A 204 -5.48 -1.38 -18.73
C ASP A 204 -4.14 -1.94 -19.23
N ARG A 205 -3.74 -1.48 -20.42
CA ARG A 205 -2.51 -1.88 -21.12
C ARG A 205 -1.26 -1.68 -20.26
N ASN A 206 -1.14 -0.54 -19.60
CA ASN A 206 0.10 -0.20 -18.91
C ASN A 206 0.30 -1.10 -17.68
N THR A 207 -0.74 -1.31 -16.89
CA THR A 207 -0.67 -2.21 -15.72
C THR A 207 -0.44 -3.65 -16.13
N ALA A 208 -1.04 -4.12 -17.23
CA ALA A 208 -0.81 -5.46 -17.75
C ALA A 208 0.66 -5.68 -18.15
N ILE A 209 1.25 -4.74 -18.92
CA ILE A 209 2.66 -4.80 -19.32
C ILE A 209 3.58 -4.73 -18.10
N GLU A 210 3.31 -3.83 -17.15
CA GLU A 210 4.11 -3.69 -15.93
C GLU A 210 4.09 -4.97 -15.08
N SER A 211 2.94 -5.65 -15.00
CA SER A 211 2.80 -6.93 -14.29
C SER A 211 3.68 -8.02 -14.93
N VAL A 212 3.70 -8.09 -16.27
CA VAL A 212 4.58 -9.03 -17.01
C VAL A 212 6.05 -8.72 -16.77
N HIS A 213 6.44 -7.44 -16.80
CA HIS A 213 7.81 -7.04 -16.47
C HIS A 213 8.18 -7.33 -15.01
N MET A 214 7.23 -7.27 -14.08
CA MET A 214 7.45 -7.64 -12.70
C MET A 214 7.72 -9.15 -12.56
N LEU A 215 6.96 -10.00 -13.25
CA LEU A 215 7.21 -11.45 -13.31
C LEU A 215 8.61 -11.75 -13.89
N GLU A 216 8.99 -11.08 -14.97
CA GLU A 216 10.33 -11.19 -15.58
C GLU A 216 11.43 -10.79 -14.58
N THR A 217 11.24 -9.70 -13.86
CA THR A 217 12.19 -9.21 -12.84
C THR A 217 12.34 -10.23 -11.69
N LEU A 218 11.23 -10.79 -11.22
CA LEU A 218 11.23 -11.82 -10.18
C LEU A 218 11.91 -13.12 -10.65
N ALA A 219 11.73 -13.49 -11.92
CA ALA A 219 12.44 -14.62 -12.51
C ALA A 219 13.96 -14.43 -12.40
N GLY A 220 14.47 -13.25 -12.79
CA GLY A 220 15.88 -12.91 -12.67
C GLY A 220 16.39 -12.93 -11.21
N ARG A 221 15.60 -12.40 -10.27
CA ARG A 221 15.94 -12.43 -8.84
C ARG A 221 16.01 -13.86 -8.30
N TYR A 222 15.04 -14.70 -8.64
CA TYR A 222 15.03 -16.09 -8.23
C TYR A 222 16.24 -16.84 -8.78
N GLN A 223 16.59 -16.66 -10.06
CA GLN A 223 17.78 -17.29 -10.66
C GLN A 223 19.07 -16.91 -9.91
N GLY A 224 19.19 -15.67 -9.42
CA GLY A 224 20.34 -15.24 -8.61
C GLY A 224 20.39 -15.87 -7.21
N VAL A 225 19.25 -16.28 -6.65
CA VAL A 225 19.15 -16.88 -5.30
C VAL A 225 19.14 -18.42 -5.35
N LYS A 226 18.66 -19.02 -6.45
CA LYS A 226 18.51 -20.47 -6.64
C LYS A 226 19.73 -21.30 -6.18
N PRO A 227 20.99 -20.94 -6.50
CA PRO A 227 22.15 -21.72 -6.07
C PRO A 227 22.38 -21.77 -4.56
N ARG A 228 21.78 -20.83 -3.80
CA ARG A 228 21.92 -20.71 -2.34
C ARG A 228 20.77 -21.37 -1.58
N LEU A 229 19.75 -21.86 -2.27
CA LEU A 229 18.58 -22.46 -1.63
C LEU A 229 18.89 -23.90 -1.18
N PRO A 230 18.39 -24.31 0.00
CA PRO A 230 18.59 -25.68 0.49
C PRO A 230 17.86 -26.69 -0.39
N ALA A 231 18.30 -27.96 -0.37
CA ALA A 231 17.67 -29.02 -1.17
C ALA A 231 16.16 -29.15 -0.89
N ALA A 232 15.76 -29.04 0.38
CA ALA A 232 14.37 -29.07 0.81
C ALA A 232 13.50 -27.95 0.22
N TRP A 233 14.08 -26.86 -0.30
CA TRP A 233 13.32 -25.83 -1.04
C TRP A 233 12.69 -26.39 -2.32
N PHE A 234 13.33 -27.37 -2.95
CA PHE A 234 12.91 -27.93 -4.23
C PHE A 234 11.89 -29.07 -4.10
N GLU A 235 11.48 -29.38 -2.87
CA GLU A 235 10.41 -30.33 -2.57
C GLU A 235 9.09 -29.55 -2.44
N ALA A 236 8.50 -29.19 -3.59
CA ALA A 236 7.25 -28.44 -3.61
C ALA A 236 6.05 -29.35 -3.37
N GLU A 237 5.10 -28.86 -2.58
CA GLU A 237 3.84 -29.52 -2.29
C GLU A 237 2.87 -29.42 -3.48
N LYS A 238 2.03 -30.45 -3.67
CA LYS A 238 1.07 -30.51 -4.79
C LYS A 238 0.05 -29.37 -4.73
N GLU A 239 -0.28 -28.91 -3.53
CA GLU A 239 -1.22 -27.82 -3.25
C GLU A 239 -0.78 -26.50 -3.92
N LEU A 240 0.52 -26.32 -4.16
CA LEU A 240 1.04 -25.16 -4.89
C LEU A 240 0.70 -25.19 -6.39
N PHE A 241 0.22 -26.31 -6.91
CA PHE A 241 -0.02 -26.54 -8.34
C PHE A 241 -1.38 -27.19 -8.61
N LEU A 242 -2.46 -26.52 -8.24
CA LEU A 242 -3.84 -27.03 -8.42
C LEU A 242 -4.17 -27.46 -9.86
N SER A 243 -3.52 -26.89 -10.87
CA SER A 243 -3.76 -27.19 -12.29
C SER A 243 -2.84 -28.25 -12.89
N PHE A 244 -1.90 -28.82 -12.11
CA PHE A 244 -0.90 -29.76 -12.61
C PHE A 244 -1.22 -31.19 -12.17
N SER A 245 -0.79 -32.16 -12.97
CA SER A 245 -0.78 -33.57 -12.57
C SER A 245 0.28 -33.80 -11.49
N SER A 246 0.11 -34.86 -10.68
CA SER A 246 1.15 -35.25 -9.71
C SER A 246 2.48 -35.54 -10.40
N ALA A 247 2.44 -36.22 -11.56
CA ALA A 247 3.63 -36.51 -12.36
C ALA A 247 4.42 -35.25 -12.77
N ALA A 248 3.72 -34.17 -13.14
CA ALA A 248 4.40 -32.90 -13.49
C ALA A 248 5.03 -32.22 -12.27
N VAL A 249 4.42 -32.34 -11.08
CA VAL A 249 4.99 -31.84 -9.83
C VAL A 249 6.21 -32.67 -9.43
N ASP A 250 6.13 -34.00 -9.54
CA ASP A 250 7.24 -34.91 -9.25
C ASP A 250 8.43 -34.64 -10.18
N GLU A 251 8.15 -34.42 -11.47
CA GLU A 251 9.16 -34.02 -12.46
C GLU A 251 9.81 -32.68 -12.11
N ALA A 252 9.01 -31.67 -11.76
CA ALA A 252 9.52 -30.35 -11.36
C ALA A 252 10.35 -30.37 -10.06
N ASN A 253 10.02 -31.27 -9.13
CA ASN A 253 10.80 -31.51 -7.92
C ASN A 253 12.11 -32.22 -8.27
N ALA A 254 12.05 -33.27 -9.10
CA ALA A 254 13.22 -34.01 -9.56
C ALA A 254 14.21 -33.12 -10.35
N SER A 255 13.69 -32.18 -11.14
CA SER A 255 14.47 -31.22 -11.92
C SER A 255 14.86 -29.95 -11.15
N ARG A 256 14.37 -29.76 -9.90
CA ARG A 256 14.58 -28.54 -9.10
C ARG A 256 14.12 -27.28 -9.84
N SER A 257 12.99 -27.36 -10.53
CA SER A 257 12.46 -26.30 -11.41
C SER A 257 11.04 -25.84 -11.09
N TRP A 258 10.52 -26.14 -9.90
CA TRP A 258 9.13 -25.85 -9.57
C TRP A 258 8.78 -24.35 -9.69
N VAL A 259 9.69 -23.44 -9.30
CA VAL A 259 9.47 -21.98 -9.41
C VAL A 259 9.42 -21.55 -10.87
N GLU A 260 10.34 -22.05 -11.69
CA GLU A 260 10.36 -21.80 -13.13
C GLU A 260 9.08 -22.29 -13.79
N MET A 261 8.63 -23.51 -13.47
CA MET A 261 7.39 -24.06 -13.98
C MET A 261 6.18 -23.23 -13.54
N LYS A 262 6.17 -22.73 -12.29
CA LYS A 262 5.12 -21.84 -11.77
C LYS A 262 5.07 -20.53 -12.55
N LEU A 263 6.22 -19.89 -12.75
CA LEU A 263 6.37 -18.65 -13.51
C LEU A 263 5.90 -18.83 -14.96
N LEU A 264 6.33 -19.89 -15.64
CA LEU A 264 5.93 -20.18 -17.02
C LEU A 264 4.42 -20.40 -17.12
N SER A 265 3.82 -21.08 -16.14
CA SER A 265 2.37 -21.24 -16.06
C SER A 265 1.63 -19.92 -15.92
N GLN A 266 2.14 -19.00 -15.09
CA GLN A 266 1.58 -17.65 -14.91
C GLN A 266 1.68 -16.81 -16.19
N LEU A 267 2.83 -16.87 -16.89
CA LEU A 267 3.03 -16.20 -18.17
C LEU A 267 2.10 -16.79 -19.25
N ARG A 268 1.92 -18.11 -19.29
CA ARG A 268 0.99 -18.79 -20.19
C ARG A 268 -0.45 -18.35 -19.95
N GLN A 269 -0.88 -18.24 -18.70
CA GLN A 269 -2.22 -17.75 -18.35
C GLN A 269 -2.42 -16.31 -18.82
N THR A 270 -1.42 -15.44 -18.60
CA THR A 270 -1.45 -14.04 -19.05
C THR A 270 -1.45 -13.94 -20.59
N LEU A 271 -0.70 -14.80 -21.27
CA LEU A 271 -0.71 -14.88 -22.73
C LEU A 271 -2.08 -15.30 -23.25
N GLY A 272 -2.69 -16.30 -22.63
CA GLY A 272 -4.02 -16.81 -23.00
C GLY A 272 -5.11 -15.75 -22.90
N SER A 273 -5.06 -14.86 -21.89
CA SER A 273 -6.01 -13.75 -21.80
C SER A 273 -5.71 -12.62 -22.78
N ALA A 274 -4.44 -12.38 -23.12
CA ALA A 274 -4.01 -11.26 -23.96
C ALA A 274 -4.07 -11.53 -25.46
N VAL A 275 -3.88 -12.77 -25.92
CA VAL A 275 -3.58 -13.11 -27.33
C VAL A 275 -4.63 -12.59 -28.33
N THR A 276 -5.91 -12.57 -27.95
CA THR A 276 -7.00 -12.11 -28.82
C THR A 276 -7.36 -10.64 -28.64
N ARG A 277 -6.90 -9.99 -27.56
CA ARG A 277 -7.39 -8.68 -27.13
C ARG A 277 -6.33 -7.58 -27.13
N MET A 278 -5.08 -7.92 -26.83
CA MET A 278 -4.02 -6.94 -26.53
C MET A 278 -2.65 -7.43 -27.03
N HIS A 279 -2.32 -7.05 -28.27
CA HIS A 279 -1.08 -7.48 -28.93
C HIS A 279 0.20 -6.97 -28.23
N ASP A 280 0.14 -5.78 -27.61
CA ASP A 280 1.28 -5.24 -26.84
C ASP A 280 1.62 -6.09 -25.61
N VAL A 281 0.61 -6.57 -24.89
CA VAL A 281 0.78 -7.44 -23.72
C VAL A 281 1.31 -8.81 -24.18
N THR A 282 0.78 -9.32 -25.30
CA THR A 282 1.29 -10.54 -25.96
C THR A 282 2.78 -10.40 -26.28
N SER A 283 3.17 -9.28 -26.89
CA SER A 283 4.56 -8.97 -27.20
C SER A 283 5.42 -8.87 -25.94
N ALA A 284 4.91 -8.28 -24.86
CA ALA A 284 5.59 -8.20 -23.57
C ALA A 284 5.83 -9.60 -22.97
N VAL A 285 4.84 -10.49 -23.01
CA VAL A 285 4.97 -11.87 -22.51
C VAL A 285 5.99 -12.65 -23.33
N VAL A 286 5.92 -12.60 -24.67
CA VAL A 286 6.89 -13.27 -25.55
C VAL A 286 8.31 -12.75 -25.30
N LYS A 287 8.47 -11.44 -25.09
CA LYS A 287 9.77 -10.85 -24.75
C LYS A 287 10.29 -11.33 -23.39
N ALA A 288 9.43 -11.43 -22.38
CA ALA A 288 9.78 -11.96 -21.07
C ALA A 288 10.21 -13.43 -21.15
N LEU A 289 9.46 -14.27 -21.88
CA LEU A 289 9.81 -15.67 -22.15
C LEU A 289 11.16 -15.80 -22.85
N ARG A 290 11.38 -15.00 -23.91
CA ARG A 290 12.66 -14.99 -24.62
C ARG A 290 13.82 -14.61 -23.70
N ARG A 291 13.65 -13.58 -22.87
CA ARG A 291 14.70 -13.16 -21.93
C ARG A 291 14.98 -14.21 -20.86
N PHE A 292 13.94 -14.87 -20.35
CA PHE A 292 14.07 -15.99 -19.44
C PHE A 292 14.85 -17.15 -20.08
N ALA A 293 14.47 -17.59 -21.28
CA ALA A 293 15.14 -18.67 -22.00
C ALA A 293 16.61 -18.34 -22.37
N LEU A 294 16.92 -17.07 -22.63
CA LEU A 294 18.28 -16.62 -22.94
C LEU A 294 19.15 -16.36 -21.70
N ALA A 295 18.60 -16.45 -20.48
CA ALA A 295 19.38 -16.29 -19.27
C ALA A 295 20.48 -17.36 -19.20
N ALA A 296 21.69 -16.95 -18.83
CA ALA A 296 22.86 -17.85 -18.83
C ALA A 296 22.64 -19.07 -17.94
N THR A 297 22.00 -18.88 -16.78
CA THR A 297 21.67 -19.95 -15.82
C THR A 297 20.70 -20.97 -16.42
N VAL A 298 19.68 -20.50 -17.14
CA VAL A 298 18.69 -21.37 -17.82
C VAL A 298 19.36 -22.15 -18.95
N ARG A 299 20.22 -21.51 -19.76
CA ARG A 299 20.93 -22.20 -20.85
C ARG A 299 21.93 -23.25 -20.34
N SER A 300 22.54 -23.02 -19.17
CA SER A 300 23.45 -24.00 -18.57
C SER A 300 22.73 -25.20 -17.95
N ASP A 301 21.45 -25.07 -17.62
CA ASP A 301 20.64 -26.14 -17.01
C ASP A 301 19.94 -26.95 -18.12
N PRO A 302 20.34 -28.21 -18.38
CA PRO A 302 19.71 -29.01 -19.44
C PRO A 302 18.22 -29.23 -19.20
N ARG A 303 17.80 -29.36 -17.94
CA ARG A 303 16.42 -29.69 -17.58
C ARG A 303 15.50 -28.49 -17.79
N LEU A 304 15.98 -27.28 -17.50
CA LEU A 304 15.23 -26.06 -17.77
C LEU A 304 15.10 -25.73 -19.26
N ARG A 305 15.96 -26.28 -20.12
CA ARG A 305 15.86 -26.08 -21.58
C ARG A 305 14.76 -26.91 -22.23
N GLU A 306 14.35 -28.00 -21.58
CA GLU A 306 13.32 -28.92 -22.06
C GLU A 306 11.90 -28.50 -21.62
N LEU A 307 11.79 -27.55 -20.67
CA LEU A 307 10.53 -26.93 -20.22
C LEU A 307 10.02 -25.86 -21.19
#